data_AF-A0AAV6ZUT5-F1
#
_entry.id   AF-A0AAV6ZUT5-F1
#
_cell.length_a   1.000
_cell.length_b   1.000
_cell.length_c   1.000
_cell.angle_alpha   90.00
_cell.angle_beta   90.00
_cell.angle_gamma   90.00
#
_symmetry.space_group_name_H-M   'P 1'
#
loop_
_entity.id
_entity.type
_entity.pdbx_description
1 polymer ?
#
loop_
_entity_poly.entity_id
_entity_poly.type
_entity_poly.pdbx_seq_one_letter_code
_entity_poly.pdbx_strand_id
1 'polypeptide(L)'
;MLDRDVGPTPMYPPTYLEPGIGRHTPYGNQTDYRIFELNKRLQNWTEECDNLWWDAFTTEFFEDDAMLTITFCLEDGPKRYTIGRTLIPRYFRSIFEGGATELYYVLKHPKESFHNNFVSLDCDQCTMVTQHGKPMFTQVCVEGRLYLEFMFDDMMRIKTWHFSIRQHRELIPRSILAMHAQDPQMLDQLSKNITRCGLTNSTLNYLRLCVILEPMQELMSRHKTYSLSPRDCLKTCLFQKWQRMVAPPAEPARQAPNKRRKRKMSGGSTMSSGGGNTNNSNSKKKSPASTFALSSQVPATAFP
;
A
#
# COMPACT_ATOMS: atom_id res chain seq x y z
N MET A 1 -56.91 -48.88 -45.39
CA MET A 1 -56.12 -48.08 -44.44
C MET A 1 -56.61 -46.66 -44.55
N LEU A 2 -57.16 -46.13 -43.45
CA LEU A 2 -57.97 -44.91 -43.41
C LEU A 2 -57.09 -43.67 -43.59
N ASP A 3 -57.38 -42.91 -44.64
CA ASP A 3 -56.82 -41.61 -44.97
C ASP A 3 -57.80 -40.54 -44.47
N ARG A 4 -57.37 -39.67 -43.54
CA ARG A 4 -58.16 -38.53 -43.07
C ARG A 4 -57.28 -37.30 -42.83
N ASP A 5 -57.70 -36.25 -43.51
CA ASP A 5 -57.83 -34.86 -43.07
C ASP A 5 -56.54 -34.08 -42.76
N VAL A 6 -56.18 -33.24 -43.74
CA VAL A 6 -55.26 -32.10 -43.65
C VAL A 6 -55.91 -31.00 -42.79
N GLY A 7 -55.38 -30.81 -41.57
CA GLY A 7 -55.64 -29.66 -40.71
C GLY A 7 -54.47 -28.65 -40.74
N PRO A 8 -54.69 -27.36 -40.42
CA PRO A 8 -53.75 -26.29 -40.72
C PRO A 8 -52.54 -26.31 -39.79
N THR A 9 -51.34 -26.24 -40.36
CA THR A 9 -50.08 -26.08 -39.64
C THR A 9 -50.05 -24.73 -38.90
N PRO A 10 -49.80 -24.71 -37.58
CA PRO A 10 -49.64 -23.47 -36.84
C PRO A 10 -48.36 -22.75 -37.26
N MET A 11 -48.51 -21.48 -37.66
CA MET A 11 -47.43 -20.56 -37.98
C MET A 11 -46.54 -20.36 -36.75
N TYR A 12 -45.32 -20.90 -36.78
CA TYR A 12 -44.26 -20.47 -35.87
C TYR A 12 -43.83 -19.05 -36.28
N PRO A 13 -43.76 -18.08 -35.34
CA PRO A 13 -43.12 -16.80 -35.65
C PRO A 13 -41.62 -17.05 -35.85
N PRO A 14 -40.98 -16.46 -36.88
CA PRO A 14 -39.54 -16.55 -37.02
C PRO A 14 -38.87 -15.81 -35.86
N THR A 15 -38.24 -16.52 -34.93
CA THR A 15 -37.26 -15.94 -34.01
C THR A 15 -36.00 -15.63 -34.81
N TYR A 16 -36.05 -14.58 -35.64
CA TYR A 16 -34.85 -13.87 -36.04
C TYR A 16 -34.36 -13.14 -34.79
N LEU A 17 -33.45 -13.80 -34.06
CA LEU A 17 -32.57 -13.14 -33.12
C LEU A 17 -31.75 -12.12 -33.91
N GLU A 18 -32.16 -10.86 -33.80
CA GLU A 18 -31.42 -9.69 -34.23
C GLU A 18 -29.99 -9.76 -33.67
N PRO A 19 -28.94 -9.76 -34.52
CA PRO A 19 -27.55 -9.70 -34.06
C PRO A 19 -27.23 -8.27 -33.61
N GLY A 20 -27.74 -7.89 -32.44
CA GLY A 20 -27.80 -6.48 -32.06
C GLY A 20 -27.86 -6.19 -30.57
N ILE A 21 -27.50 -7.12 -29.68
CA ILE A 21 -27.06 -6.80 -28.32
C ILE A 21 -25.96 -7.80 -27.97
N GLY A 22 -24.76 -7.28 -27.72
CA GLY A 22 -23.63 -8.06 -27.26
C GLY A 22 -24.05 -8.95 -26.09
N ARG A 23 -24.06 -10.26 -26.34
CA ARG A 23 -24.15 -11.24 -25.27
C ARG A 23 -22.91 -11.04 -24.40
N HIS A 24 -23.04 -10.27 -23.32
CA HIS A 24 -22.13 -10.38 -22.19
C HIS A 24 -22.13 -11.84 -21.78
N THR A 25 -21.07 -12.55 -22.13
CA THR A 25 -20.70 -13.80 -21.48
C THR A 25 -20.75 -13.56 -19.97
N PRO A 26 -21.30 -14.49 -19.17
CA PRO A 26 -21.30 -14.34 -17.73
C PRO A 26 -19.83 -14.39 -17.26
N TYR A 27 -19.28 -13.21 -16.98
CA TYR A 27 -17.94 -12.98 -16.46
C TYR A 27 -17.84 -13.46 -14.99
N GLY A 28 -18.15 -14.72 -14.74
CA GLY A 28 -17.98 -15.31 -13.42
C GLY A 28 -16.50 -15.40 -13.09
N ASN A 29 -16.09 -14.68 -12.03
CA ASN A 29 -14.85 -14.84 -11.29
C ASN A 29 -13.56 -14.34 -11.99
N GLN A 30 -13.61 -13.16 -12.61
CA GLN A 30 -12.41 -12.52 -13.16
C GLN A 30 -11.34 -12.25 -12.10
N THR A 31 -11.73 -11.89 -10.87
CA THR A 31 -10.74 -11.57 -9.82
C THR A 31 -10.13 -12.83 -9.20
N ASP A 32 -10.87 -13.94 -9.14
CA ASP A 32 -10.31 -15.24 -8.73
C ASP A 32 -9.25 -15.74 -9.71
N TYR A 33 -9.48 -15.54 -11.02
CA TYR A 33 -8.51 -15.92 -12.04
C TYR A 33 -7.19 -15.15 -11.87
N ARG A 34 -7.22 -13.88 -11.48
CA ARG A 34 -6.01 -13.11 -11.17
C ARG A 34 -5.23 -13.69 -9.99
N ILE A 35 -5.91 -14.21 -8.97
CA ILE A 35 -5.26 -14.88 -7.83
C ILE A 35 -4.71 -16.25 -8.23
N PHE A 36 -5.40 -16.97 -9.13
CA PHE A 36 -4.86 -18.17 -9.73
C PHE A 36 -3.57 -17.89 -10.52
N GLU A 37 -3.53 -16.85 -11.35
CA GLU A 37 -2.32 -16.44 -12.09
C GLU A 37 -1.19 -16.03 -11.15
N LEU A 38 -1.51 -15.28 -10.09
CA LEU A 38 -0.54 -14.90 -9.05
C LEU A 38 0.09 -16.14 -8.41
N ASN A 39 -0.73 -17.12 -8.00
CA ASN A 39 -0.24 -18.37 -7.43
C ASN A 39 0.63 -19.15 -8.44
N LYS A 40 0.19 -19.21 -9.71
CA LYS A 40 0.96 -19.86 -10.78
C LYS A 40 2.31 -19.18 -11.01
N ARG A 41 2.37 -17.84 -10.93
CA ARG A 41 3.63 -17.10 -11.07
C ARG A 41 4.57 -17.38 -9.90
N LEU A 42 4.05 -17.47 -8.68
CA LEU A 42 4.83 -17.83 -7.49
C LEU A 42 5.43 -19.24 -7.55
N GLN A 43 4.77 -20.19 -8.22
CA GLN A 43 5.32 -21.53 -8.45
C GLN A 43 6.55 -21.54 -9.36
N ASN A 44 6.75 -20.51 -10.17
CA ASN A 44 7.93 -20.37 -11.02
C ASN A 44 9.14 -19.78 -10.25
N TRP A 45 9.00 -19.50 -8.95
CA TRP A 45 10.11 -19.04 -8.14
C TRP A 45 11.17 -20.13 -7.99
N THR A 46 12.43 -19.70 -8.02
CA THR A 46 13.61 -20.52 -7.70
C THR A 46 14.56 -19.72 -6.82
N GLU A 47 15.52 -20.38 -6.18
CA GLU A 47 16.55 -19.71 -5.37
C GLU A 47 17.41 -18.71 -6.17
N GLU A 48 17.43 -18.82 -7.51
CA GLU A 48 18.13 -17.93 -8.43
C GLU A 48 17.35 -16.64 -8.78
N CYS A 49 16.07 -16.55 -8.38
CA CYS A 49 15.24 -15.37 -8.65
C CYS A 49 15.76 -14.14 -7.88
N ASP A 50 16.25 -13.16 -8.64
CA ASP A 50 16.84 -11.94 -8.14
C ASP A 50 15.80 -10.84 -7.83
N ASN A 51 16.27 -9.63 -7.54
CA ASN A 51 15.37 -8.50 -7.27
C ASN A 51 14.52 -8.11 -8.50
N LEU A 52 15.07 -8.23 -9.71
CA LEU A 52 14.36 -7.89 -10.94
C LEU A 52 13.17 -8.82 -11.18
N TRP A 53 13.31 -10.10 -10.84
CA TRP A 53 12.20 -11.04 -10.90
C TRP A 53 11.04 -10.62 -9.98
N TRP A 54 11.33 -10.20 -8.74
CA TRP A 54 10.31 -9.73 -7.79
C TRP A 54 9.68 -8.41 -8.22
N ASP A 55 10.46 -7.51 -8.83
CA ASP A 55 9.95 -6.26 -9.38
C ASP A 55 9.02 -6.53 -10.58
N ALA A 56 9.38 -7.47 -11.46
CA ALA A 56 8.55 -7.90 -12.57
C ALA A 56 7.24 -8.56 -12.08
N PHE A 57 7.33 -9.49 -11.13
CA PHE A 57 6.17 -10.09 -10.46
C PHE A 57 5.24 -9.00 -9.89
N THR A 58 5.79 -8.03 -9.17
CA THR A 58 4.97 -6.99 -8.55
C THR A 58 4.35 -6.06 -9.60
N THR A 59 5.04 -5.78 -10.70
CA THR A 59 4.52 -4.96 -11.81
C THR A 59 3.36 -5.64 -12.54
N GLU A 60 3.40 -6.97 -12.63
CA GLU A 60 2.37 -7.79 -13.26
C GLU A 60 1.06 -7.83 -12.46
N PHE A 61 1.14 -7.83 -11.12
CA PHE A 61 -0.04 -8.00 -10.25
C PHE A 61 -0.46 -6.77 -9.46
N PHE A 62 0.39 -5.76 -9.29
CA PHE A 62 0.09 -4.58 -8.46
C PHE A 62 0.20 -3.28 -9.25
N GLU A 63 -0.69 -2.35 -8.93
CA GLU A 63 -0.64 -0.97 -9.41
C GLU A 63 0.60 -0.21 -8.90
N ASP A 64 0.95 0.89 -9.56
CA ASP A 64 2.11 1.71 -9.18
C ASP A 64 1.87 2.48 -7.86
N ASP A 65 0.61 2.74 -7.51
CA ASP A 65 0.18 3.33 -6.24
C ASP A 65 -0.33 2.29 -5.23
N ALA A 66 -0.04 1.01 -5.45
CA ALA A 66 -0.59 -0.07 -4.63
C ALA A 66 -0.12 -0.04 -3.17
N MET A 67 -1.01 -0.46 -2.27
CA MET A 67 -0.77 -0.55 -0.84
C MET A 67 -1.05 -1.97 -0.33
N LEU A 68 -0.11 -2.51 0.45
CA LEU A 68 -0.24 -3.83 1.07
C LEU A 68 -0.28 -3.68 2.60
N THR A 69 -1.31 -4.23 3.22
CA THR A 69 -1.55 -4.18 4.66
C THR A 69 -1.68 -5.58 5.24
N ILE A 70 -0.90 -5.86 6.28
CA ILE A 70 -0.96 -7.08 7.07
C ILE A 70 -1.37 -6.73 8.49
N THR A 71 -2.42 -7.37 9.00
CA THR A 71 -2.93 -7.19 10.37
C THR A 71 -2.92 -8.52 11.10
N PHE A 72 -2.42 -8.54 12.33
CA PHE A 72 -2.40 -9.73 13.19
C PHE A 72 -2.31 -9.33 14.66
N CYS A 73 -2.68 -10.24 15.55
CA CYS A 73 -2.57 -10.03 16.99
C CYS A 73 -1.35 -10.78 17.54
N LEU A 74 -0.42 -10.05 18.15
CA LEU A 74 0.66 -10.61 18.97
C LEU A 74 0.26 -10.55 20.46
N GLU A 75 1.10 -11.13 21.32
CA GLU A 75 0.94 -11.08 22.78
C GLU A 75 0.86 -9.64 23.33
N ASP A 76 1.51 -8.69 22.67
CA ASP A 76 1.51 -7.26 23.02
C ASP A 76 0.38 -6.45 22.37
N GLY A 77 -0.57 -7.13 21.70
CA GLY A 77 -1.79 -6.55 21.13
C GLY A 77 -1.86 -6.58 19.60
N PRO A 78 -2.89 -5.93 19.02
CA PRO A 78 -3.08 -5.88 17.58
C PRO A 78 -1.98 -5.06 16.90
N LYS A 79 -1.37 -5.65 15.87
CA LYS A 79 -0.38 -5.02 14.99
C LYS A 79 -0.95 -4.84 13.59
N ARG A 80 -0.65 -3.70 12.99
CA ARG A 80 -1.00 -3.37 11.62
C ARG A 80 0.23 -2.78 10.93
N TYR A 81 0.65 -3.42 9.85
CA TYR A 81 1.75 -2.99 9.00
C TYR A 81 1.20 -2.68 7.62
N THR A 82 1.40 -1.46 7.15
CA THR A 82 1.00 -1.02 5.81
C THR A 82 2.27 -0.58 5.07
N ILE A 83 2.49 -1.10 3.87
CA ILE A 83 3.64 -0.79 3.02
C ILE A 83 3.16 -0.39 1.63
N GLY A 84 3.89 0.51 0.98
CA GLY A 84 3.61 0.95 -0.39
C GLY A 84 4.33 0.12 -1.45
N ARG A 85 4.00 0.38 -2.71
CA ARG A 85 4.45 -0.33 -3.92
C ARG A 85 5.95 -0.67 -3.99
N THR A 86 6.84 0.21 -3.56
CA THR A 86 8.30 0.00 -3.62
C THR A 86 8.81 -1.05 -2.63
N LEU A 87 8.00 -1.40 -1.64
CA LEU A 87 8.33 -2.37 -0.59
C LEU A 87 7.63 -3.72 -0.81
N ILE A 88 6.58 -3.77 -1.64
CA ILE A 88 5.85 -5.01 -1.94
C ILE A 88 6.76 -6.14 -2.50
N PRO A 89 7.70 -5.91 -3.45
CA PRO A 89 8.57 -6.96 -3.97
C PRO A 89 9.36 -7.65 -2.85
N ARG A 90 9.88 -6.84 -1.92
CA ARG A 90 10.69 -7.31 -0.80
C ARG A 90 9.85 -7.98 0.29
N TYR A 91 8.56 -7.63 0.44
CA TYR A 91 7.63 -8.36 1.29
C TYR A 91 7.51 -9.82 0.85
N PHE A 92 7.18 -10.07 -0.42
CA PHE A 92 7.05 -11.44 -0.93
C PHE A 92 8.37 -12.20 -0.85
N ARG A 93 9.48 -11.57 -1.27
CA ARG A 93 10.83 -12.13 -1.13
C ARG A 93 11.16 -12.54 0.31
N SER A 94 10.77 -11.74 1.31
CA SER A 94 11.06 -12.03 2.72
C SER A 94 10.42 -13.34 3.22
N ILE A 95 9.33 -13.79 2.60
CA ILE A 95 8.65 -15.05 2.92
C ILE A 95 9.56 -16.23 2.54
N PHE A 96 10.11 -16.18 1.32
CA PHE A 96 11.05 -17.20 0.82
C PHE A 96 12.40 -17.15 1.55
N GLU A 97 12.91 -15.95 1.87
CA GLU A 97 14.08 -15.79 2.76
C GLU A 97 13.83 -16.32 4.19
N GLY A 98 12.56 -16.49 4.58
CA GLY A 98 12.14 -17.16 5.80
C GLY A 98 12.20 -18.69 5.74
N GLY A 99 12.66 -19.28 4.63
CA GLY A 99 12.77 -20.72 4.42
C GLY A 99 11.58 -21.35 3.71
N ALA A 100 10.64 -20.55 3.18
CA ALA A 100 9.57 -21.05 2.34
C ALA A 100 10.10 -21.38 0.93
N THR A 101 9.71 -22.52 0.39
CA THR A 101 10.00 -22.96 -0.98
C THR A 101 8.80 -22.80 -1.91
N GLU A 102 7.59 -22.80 -1.34
CA GLU A 102 6.35 -22.58 -2.07
C GLU A 102 5.46 -21.61 -1.29
N LEU A 103 4.69 -20.79 -2.03
CA LEU A 103 3.69 -19.87 -1.51
C LEU A 103 2.48 -19.84 -2.45
N TYR A 104 1.28 -19.98 -1.88
CA TYR A 104 0.03 -19.76 -2.61
C TYR A 104 -1.10 -19.35 -1.67
N TYR A 105 -2.14 -18.73 -2.24
CA TYR A 105 -3.33 -18.27 -1.53
C TYR A 105 -4.56 -19.07 -1.97
N VAL A 106 -5.28 -19.63 -1.00
CA VAL A 106 -6.54 -20.35 -1.22
C VAL A 106 -7.69 -19.48 -0.75
N LEU A 107 -8.58 -19.13 -1.67
CA LEU A 107 -9.78 -18.33 -1.38
C LEU A 107 -11.00 -19.25 -1.36
N LYS A 108 -11.70 -19.31 -0.22
CA LYS A 108 -12.97 -20.03 -0.10
C LYS A 108 -14.13 -19.04 -0.06
N HIS A 109 -15.08 -19.24 -0.97
CA HIS A 109 -16.28 -18.41 -1.10
C HIS A 109 -15.99 -16.90 -1.12
N PRO A 110 -15.09 -16.41 -1.99
CA PRO A 110 -14.83 -14.98 -2.13
C PRO A 110 -16.11 -14.27 -2.63
N LYS A 111 -16.34 -13.06 -2.11
CA LYS A 111 -17.43 -12.19 -2.54
C LYS A 111 -16.87 -11.08 -3.41
N GLU A 112 -17.28 -11.06 -4.68
CA GLU A 112 -16.95 -9.99 -5.60
C GLU A 112 -17.99 -8.86 -5.51
N SER A 113 -17.56 -7.61 -5.61
CA SER A 113 -18.45 -6.45 -5.72
C SER A 113 -17.87 -5.43 -6.69
N PHE A 114 -18.69 -5.01 -7.65
CA PHE A 114 -18.31 -4.10 -8.71
C PHE A 114 -18.64 -2.66 -8.32
N HIS A 115 -17.64 -1.80 -8.41
CA HIS A 115 -17.79 -0.36 -8.24
C HIS A 115 -17.44 0.33 -9.56
N ASN A 116 -17.68 1.64 -9.67
CA ASN A 116 -17.48 2.38 -10.92
C ASN A 116 -16.05 2.26 -11.48
N ASN A 117 -15.02 2.24 -10.61
CA ASN A 117 -13.62 2.31 -11.02
C ASN A 117 -12.77 1.11 -10.57
N PHE A 118 -13.33 0.21 -9.76
CA PHE A 118 -12.60 -0.92 -9.18
C PHE A 118 -13.53 -2.08 -8.85
N VAL A 119 -12.97 -3.28 -8.76
CA VAL A 119 -13.65 -4.49 -8.30
C VAL A 119 -13.07 -4.89 -6.96
N SER A 120 -13.90 -5.04 -5.94
CA SER A 120 -13.45 -5.54 -4.64
C SER A 120 -13.68 -7.05 -4.54
N LEU A 121 -12.68 -7.79 -4.08
CA LEU A 121 -12.80 -9.18 -3.66
C LEU A 121 -12.66 -9.23 -2.14
N ASP A 122 -13.68 -9.71 -1.45
CA ASP A 122 -13.66 -9.91 0.00
C ASP A 122 -13.83 -11.41 0.32
N CYS A 123 -12.75 -12.02 0.78
CA CYS A 123 -12.72 -13.42 1.17
C CYS A 123 -12.49 -13.53 2.68
N ASP A 124 -13.56 -13.82 3.42
CA ASP A 124 -13.43 -14.05 4.86
C ASP A 124 -12.66 -15.33 5.17
N GLN A 125 -12.64 -16.33 4.28
CA GLN A 125 -11.94 -17.60 4.47
C GLN A 125 -10.76 -17.74 3.50
N CYS A 126 -9.78 -16.86 3.63
CA CYS A 126 -8.51 -16.95 2.91
C CYS A 126 -7.49 -17.74 3.73
N THR A 127 -6.76 -18.63 3.06
CA THR A 127 -5.60 -19.34 3.64
C THR A 127 -4.36 -19.04 2.81
N MET A 128 -3.36 -18.39 3.41
CA MET A 128 -2.01 -18.30 2.86
C MET A 128 -1.25 -19.56 3.28
N VAL A 129 -0.77 -20.34 2.31
CA VAL A 129 -0.05 -21.58 2.57
C VAL A 129 1.40 -21.41 2.14
N THR A 130 2.33 -21.69 3.05
CA THR A 130 3.76 -21.77 2.76
C THR A 130 4.28 -23.16 3.08
N GLN A 131 5.08 -23.72 2.17
CA GLN A 131 5.82 -24.95 2.43
C GLN A 131 7.27 -24.59 2.74
N HIS A 132 7.78 -25.07 3.87
CA HIS A 132 9.18 -24.86 4.25
C HIS A 132 10.04 -26.04 3.77
N GLY A 133 11.29 -25.74 3.42
CA GLY A 133 12.24 -26.75 2.97
C GLY A 133 12.83 -27.59 4.10
N LYS A 134 13.99 -28.21 3.81
CA LYS A 134 14.76 -28.99 4.77
C LYS A 134 15.14 -28.13 6.00
N PRO A 135 15.21 -28.72 7.21
CA PRO A 135 15.10 -30.16 7.49
C PRO A 135 13.68 -30.64 7.79
N MET A 136 12.74 -29.75 8.13
CA MET A 136 11.47 -30.13 8.75
C MET A 136 10.30 -30.32 7.77
N PHE A 137 10.40 -29.78 6.54
CA PHE A 137 9.33 -29.86 5.54
C PHE A 137 7.97 -29.40 6.07
N THR A 138 7.98 -28.44 7.00
CA THR A 138 6.78 -27.96 7.69
C THR A 138 5.90 -27.16 6.72
N GLN A 139 4.61 -27.44 6.71
CA GLN A 139 3.64 -26.62 6.00
C GLN A 139 2.95 -25.67 6.98
N VAL A 140 3.03 -24.36 6.73
CA VAL A 140 2.37 -23.35 7.54
C VAL A 140 1.13 -22.86 6.79
N CYS A 141 -0.03 -22.95 7.44
CA CYS A 141 -1.31 -22.49 6.92
C CYS A 141 -1.79 -21.31 7.77
N VAL A 142 -1.85 -20.13 7.17
CA VAL A 142 -2.26 -18.89 7.84
C VAL A 142 -3.66 -18.51 7.37
N GLU A 143 -4.61 -18.55 8.29
CA GLU A 143 -6.02 -18.30 8.01
C GLU A 143 -6.42 -16.89 8.42
N GLY A 144 -7.15 -16.21 7.54
CA GLY A 144 -7.55 -14.83 7.75
C GLY A 144 -8.57 -14.35 6.73
N ARG A 145 -8.93 -13.07 6.85
CA ARG A 145 -9.73 -12.37 5.85
C ARG A 145 -8.79 -11.66 4.89
N LEU A 146 -8.93 -11.94 3.59
CA LEU A 146 -8.24 -11.23 2.52
C LEU A 146 -9.24 -10.32 1.81
N TYR A 147 -8.94 -9.02 1.82
CA TYR A 147 -9.67 -8.02 1.07
C TYR A 147 -8.74 -7.44 -0.01
N LEU A 148 -9.21 -7.44 -1.25
CA LEU A 148 -8.48 -6.94 -2.42
C LEU A 148 -9.33 -5.91 -3.16
N GLU A 149 -8.67 -4.88 -3.69
CA GLU A 149 -9.27 -3.98 -4.67
C GLU A 149 -8.46 -4.05 -5.96
N PHE A 150 -9.12 -4.40 -7.05
CA PHE A 150 -8.55 -4.45 -8.39
C PHE A 150 -9.00 -3.23 -9.18
N MET A 151 -8.10 -2.60 -9.92
CA MET A 151 -8.50 -1.59 -10.90
C MET A 151 -9.35 -2.23 -11.99
N PHE A 152 -10.46 -1.59 -12.35
CA PHE A 152 -11.35 -2.08 -13.41
C PHE A 152 -10.85 -1.61 -14.78
N ASP A 153 -9.73 -2.17 -15.21
CA ASP A 153 -9.07 -1.94 -16.50
C ASP A 153 -8.66 -3.27 -17.14
N ASP A 154 -7.98 -3.23 -18.30
CA ASP A 154 -7.57 -4.43 -19.04
C ASP A 154 -6.54 -5.29 -18.29
N MET A 155 -5.80 -4.72 -17.33
CA MET A 155 -4.73 -5.41 -16.61
C MET A 155 -5.20 -6.03 -15.29
N MET A 156 -6.31 -5.53 -14.71
CA MET A 156 -6.89 -6.02 -13.45
C MET A 156 -5.81 -6.20 -12.37
N ARG A 157 -5.02 -5.14 -12.12
CA ARG A 157 -3.97 -5.15 -11.10
C ARG A 157 -4.52 -4.74 -9.74
N ILE A 158 -3.88 -5.24 -8.70
CA ILE A 158 -4.23 -5.04 -7.30
C ILE A 158 -3.77 -3.65 -6.87
N LYS A 159 -4.73 -2.82 -6.47
CA LYS A 159 -4.50 -1.52 -5.85
C LYS A 159 -4.39 -1.62 -4.33
N THR A 160 -5.27 -2.40 -3.71
CA THR A 160 -5.28 -2.58 -2.26
C THR A 160 -5.18 -4.07 -1.95
N TRP A 161 -4.21 -4.45 -1.12
CA TRP A 161 -4.10 -5.78 -0.53
C TRP A 161 -4.21 -5.66 0.98
N HIS A 162 -5.24 -6.23 1.60
CA HIS A 162 -5.38 -6.25 3.06
C HIS A 162 -5.62 -7.66 3.56
N PHE A 163 -4.62 -8.25 4.21
CA PHE A 163 -4.73 -9.55 4.85
C PHE A 163 -4.78 -9.40 6.38
N SER A 164 -5.89 -9.83 6.97
CA SER A 164 -6.13 -9.83 8.42
C SER A 164 -6.08 -11.26 8.95
N ILE A 165 -4.95 -11.60 9.56
CA ILE A 165 -4.66 -12.93 10.10
C ILE A 165 -5.46 -13.15 11.39
N ARG A 166 -6.14 -14.30 11.47
CA ARG A 166 -6.87 -14.74 12.67
C ARG A 166 -6.15 -15.86 13.40
N GLN A 167 -5.70 -16.87 12.67
CA GLN A 167 -5.03 -18.04 13.24
C GLN A 167 -4.02 -18.63 12.25
N HIS A 168 -3.14 -19.49 12.74
CA HIS A 168 -2.21 -20.24 11.91
C HIS A 168 -2.06 -21.66 12.43
N ARG A 169 -1.68 -22.59 11.55
CA ARG A 169 -1.40 -23.98 11.86
C ARG A 169 -0.09 -24.38 11.19
N GLU A 170 0.76 -25.09 11.93
CA GLU A 170 2.00 -25.67 11.41
C GLU A 170 1.83 -27.18 11.35
N LEU A 171 1.97 -27.75 10.16
CA LEU A 171 1.79 -29.17 9.89
C LEU A 171 3.15 -29.80 9.63
N ILE A 172 3.52 -30.77 10.46
CA ILE A 172 4.77 -31.52 10.33
C ILE A 172 4.48 -32.89 9.70
N PRO A 173 5.27 -33.34 8.71
CA PRO A 173 5.11 -34.67 8.14
C PRO A 173 5.26 -35.78 9.18
N ARG A 174 4.37 -36.78 9.13
CA ARG A 174 4.42 -37.94 10.06
C ARG A 174 5.72 -38.73 9.96
N SER A 175 6.39 -38.73 8.80
CA SER A 175 7.68 -39.38 8.61
C SER A 175 8.77 -38.78 9.49
N ILE A 176 8.81 -37.45 9.61
CA ILE A 176 9.79 -36.75 10.46
C ILE A 176 9.51 -37.03 11.94
N LEU A 177 8.24 -37.04 12.34
CA LEU A 177 7.85 -37.39 13.70
C LEU A 177 8.25 -38.83 14.06
N ALA A 178 8.06 -39.78 13.15
CA ALA A 178 8.48 -41.17 13.35
C ALA A 178 10.01 -41.30 13.44
N MET A 179 10.76 -40.54 12.64
CA MET A 179 12.23 -40.55 12.64
C MET A 179 12.83 -40.08 13.97
N HIS A 180 12.21 -39.07 14.60
CA HIS A 180 12.66 -38.48 15.86
C HIS A 180 11.87 -38.97 17.09
N ALA A 181 11.04 -40.02 16.95
CA ALA A 181 10.17 -40.49 18.03
C ALA A 181 10.94 -40.99 19.27
N GLN A 182 12.18 -41.47 19.09
CA GLN A 182 13.02 -41.94 20.19
C GLN A 182 13.94 -40.86 20.77
N ASP A 183 13.88 -39.63 20.26
CA ASP A 183 14.65 -38.50 20.75
C ASP A 183 13.73 -37.45 21.39
N PRO A 184 13.54 -37.49 22.72
CA PRO A 184 12.70 -36.54 23.44
C PRO A 184 13.14 -35.08 23.28
N GLN A 185 14.45 -34.81 23.07
CA GLN A 185 14.96 -33.45 22.91
C GLN A 185 14.56 -32.88 21.56
N MET A 186 14.66 -33.68 20.49
CA MET A 186 14.21 -33.28 19.17
C MET A 186 12.69 -33.09 19.15
N LEU A 187 11.91 -33.96 19.80
CA LEU A 187 10.46 -33.84 19.85
C LEU A 187 9.99 -32.54 20.54
N ASP A 188 10.68 -32.10 21.60
CA ASP A 188 10.42 -30.80 22.25
C ASP A 188 10.70 -29.63 21.29
N GLN A 189 11.74 -29.73 20.45
CA GLN A 189 12.00 -28.72 19.41
C GLN A 189 10.91 -28.71 18.33
N LEU A 190 10.44 -29.88 17.91
CA LEU A 190 9.37 -30.00 16.90
C LEU A 190 8.02 -29.48 17.41
N SER A 191 7.83 -29.46 18.72
CA SER A 191 6.61 -28.97 19.36
C SER A 191 6.55 -27.43 19.41
N LYS A 192 7.65 -26.74 19.10
CA LYS A 192 7.71 -25.28 19.08
C LYS A 192 7.41 -24.76 17.68
N ASN A 193 6.56 -23.75 17.60
CA ASN A 193 6.25 -23.09 16.33
C ASN A 193 7.50 -22.40 15.76
N ILE A 194 7.71 -22.54 14.45
CA ILE A 194 8.76 -21.83 13.71
C ILE A 194 8.34 -20.41 13.34
N THR A 195 7.03 -20.12 13.33
CA THR A 195 6.46 -18.80 13.00
C THR A 195 5.80 -18.15 14.21
N ARG A 196 5.58 -16.82 14.12
CA ARG A 196 4.70 -16.09 15.04
C ARG A 196 3.54 -15.53 14.24
N CYS A 197 2.32 -15.96 14.58
CA CYS A 197 1.10 -15.65 13.81
C CYS A 197 1.18 -16.10 12.34
N GLY A 198 1.91 -17.18 12.05
CA GLY A 198 2.07 -17.68 10.67
C GLY A 198 3.10 -16.93 9.82
N LEU A 199 3.76 -15.91 10.38
CA LEU A 199 4.83 -15.18 9.71
C LEU A 199 6.19 -15.56 10.30
N THR A 200 7.18 -15.75 9.43
CA THR A 200 8.56 -16.03 9.84
C THR A 200 9.20 -14.79 10.47
N ASN A 201 10.27 -14.99 11.25
CA ASN A 201 11.01 -13.87 11.83
C ASN A 201 11.58 -12.93 10.76
N SER A 202 11.99 -13.46 9.60
CA SER A 202 12.47 -12.67 8.46
C SER A 202 11.39 -11.68 7.99
N THR A 203 10.18 -12.16 7.73
CA THR A 203 9.04 -11.32 7.31
C THR A 203 8.63 -10.33 8.40
N LEU A 204 8.57 -10.75 9.67
CA LEU A 204 8.22 -9.85 10.78
C LEU A 204 9.24 -8.73 10.98
N ASN A 205 10.53 -9.04 10.92
CA ASN A 205 11.59 -8.04 11.02
C ASN A 205 11.56 -7.08 9.84
N TYR A 206 11.29 -7.59 8.64
CA TYR A 206 11.11 -6.75 7.46
C TYR A 206 9.93 -5.76 7.62
N LEU A 207 8.76 -6.23 8.07
CA LEU A 207 7.59 -5.38 8.31
C LEU A 207 7.87 -4.30 9.38
N ARG A 208 8.58 -4.66 10.46
CA ARG A 208 9.02 -3.71 11.49
C ARG A 208 9.95 -2.63 10.94
N LEU A 209 10.89 -3.01 10.07
CA LEU A 209 11.80 -2.06 9.41
C LEU A 209 11.03 -1.10 8.49
N CYS A 210 10.02 -1.58 7.76
CA CYS A 210 9.25 -0.74 6.85
C CYS A 210 8.53 0.42 7.57
N VAL A 211 8.01 0.19 8.78
CA VAL A 211 7.37 1.24 9.60
C VAL A 211 8.36 2.31 10.04
N ILE A 212 9.64 1.94 10.22
CA ILE A 212 10.70 2.90 10.59
C ILE A 212 11.20 3.65 9.35
N LEU A 213 11.26 2.99 8.19
CA LEU A 213 11.81 3.59 6.98
C LEU A 213 10.96 4.75 6.44
N GLU A 214 9.65 4.71 6.63
CA GLU A 214 8.75 5.79 6.21
C GLU A 214 9.11 7.16 6.82
N PRO A 215 9.20 7.35 8.15
CA PRO A 215 9.70 8.60 8.71
C PRO A 215 11.18 8.85 8.41
N MET A 216 11.98 7.80 8.16
CA MET A 216 13.36 7.97 7.72
C MET A 216 13.46 8.59 6.31
N GLN A 217 12.47 8.45 5.43
CA GLN A 217 12.51 9.06 4.10
C GLN A 217 12.55 10.60 4.17
N GLU A 218 11.80 11.21 5.10
CA GLU A 218 11.87 12.65 5.36
C GLU A 218 13.27 13.07 5.85
N LEU A 219 13.92 12.21 6.65
CA LEU A 219 15.27 12.46 7.14
C LEU A 219 16.33 12.28 6.05
N MET A 220 16.21 11.23 5.24
CA MET A 220 17.11 10.92 4.13
C MET A 220 17.04 12.00 3.04
N SER A 221 15.84 12.50 2.72
CA SER A 221 15.68 13.59 1.75
C SER A 221 16.40 14.85 2.23
N ARG A 222 16.22 15.24 3.50
CA ARG A 222 16.92 16.40 4.09
C ARG A 222 18.43 16.20 4.17
N HIS A 223 18.89 15.01 4.51
CA HIS A 223 20.32 14.68 4.49
C HIS A 223 20.89 14.89 3.09
N LYS A 224 20.19 14.42 2.05
CA LYS A 224 20.62 14.56 0.65
C LYS A 224 20.55 16.00 0.13
N THR A 225 19.55 16.79 0.56
CA THR A 225 19.38 18.18 0.11
C THR A 225 20.31 19.15 0.83
N TYR A 226 20.53 18.97 2.13
CA TYR A 226 21.25 19.93 2.97
C TYR A 226 22.63 19.45 3.41
N SER A 227 23.04 18.23 3.08
CA SER A 227 24.31 17.61 3.48
C SER A 227 24.58 17.67 5.00
N LEU A 228 23.51 17.70 5.80
CA LEU A 228 23.56 17.74 7.25
C LEU A 228 23.83 16.34 7.81
N SER A 229 24.44 16.21 8.98
CA SER A 229 24.56 14.90 9.61
C SER A 229 23.16 14.26 9.84
N PRO A 230 23.01 12.92 9.78
CA PRO A 230 21.72 12.27 10.05
C PRO A 230 21.13 12.66 11.42
N ARG A 231 22.00 12.91 12.42
CA ARG A 231 21.61 13.36 13.76
C ARG A 231 21.01 14.78 13.75
N ASP A 232 21.56 15.68 12.94
CA ASP A 232 21.06 17.06 12.84
C ASP A 232 19.79 17.15 11.98
N CYS A 233 19.65 16.28 10.97
CA CYS A 233 18.39 16.10 10.25
C CYS A 233 17.27 15.70 11.22
N LEU A 234 17.55 14.75 12.12
CA LEU A 234 16.59 14.31 13.14
C LEU A 234 16.21 15.44 14.09
N LYS A 235 17.19 16.15 14.65
CA LYS A 235 16.92 17.31 15.53
C LYS A 235 16.04 18.35 14.84
N THR A 236 16.36 18.68 13.59
CA THR A 236 15.62 19.70 12.83
C THR A 236 14.19 19.25 12.51
N CYS A 237 13.99 17.98 12.10
CA CYS A 237 12.66 17.41 11.87
C CYS A 237 11.82 17.40 13.15
N LEU A 238 12.38 16.93 14.26
CA LEU A 238 11.67 16.87 15.54
C LEU A 238 11.31 18.27 16.03
N PHE A 239 12.24 19.22 15.94
CA PHE A 239 11.99 20.60 16.35
C PHE A 239 10.90 21.26 15.51
N GLN A 240 10.92 21.09 14.18
CA GLN A 240 9.86 21.61 13.31
C GLN A 240 8.49 20.96 13.57
N LYS A 241 8.44 19.64 13.78
CA LYS A 241 7.19 18.95 14.15
C LYS A 241 6.66 19.44 15.49
N TRP A 242 7.54 19.62 16.48
CA TRP A 242 7.20 20.20 17.77
C TRP A 242 6.67 21.63 17.63
N GLN A 243 7.34 22.50 16.88
CA GLN A 243 6.87 23.87 16.63
C GLN A 243 5.48 23.90 16.01
N ARG A 244 5.16 22.99 15.07
CA ARG A 244 3.81 22.90 14.48
C ARG A 244 2.76 22.41 15.47
N MET A 245 3.12 21.52 16.40
CA MET A 245 2.19 21.02 17.42
C MET A 245 1.93 22.02 18.54
N VAL A 246 2.93 22.85 18.88
CA VAL A 246 2.83 23.87 19.93
C VAL A 246 2.37 25.22 19.39
N ALA A 247 2.40 25.43 18.07
CA ALA A 247 1.82 26.61 17.45
C ALA A 247 0.30 26.65 17.71
N PRO A 248 -0.24 27.76 18.25
CA PRO A 248 -1.68 27.95 18.36
C PRO A 248 -2.33 27.81 16.98
N PRO A 249 -3.55 27.23 16.86
CA PRO A 249 -4.29 27.25 15.61
C PRO A 249 -4.37 28.70 15.14
N ALA A 250 -3.91 29.00 13.93
CA ALA A 250 -4.03 30.33 13.39
C ALA A 250 -5.51 30.70 13.40
N GLU A 251 -5.90 31.65 14.26
CA GLU A 251 -7.21 32.26 14.16
C GLU A 251 -7.35 32.76 12.72
N PRO A 252 -8.46 32.47 12.02
CA PRO A 252 -8.67 33.00 10.69
C PRO A 252 -8.52 34.51 10.79
N ALA A 253 -7.52 35.04 10.08
CA ALA A 253 -7.17 36.45 10.10
C ALA A 253 -8.44 37.27 9.94
N ARG A 254 -8.94 37.85 11.05
CA ARG A 254 -10.01 38.83 11.01
C ARG A 254 -9.52 39.91 10.06
N GLN A 255 -10.17 40.02 8.90
CA GLN A 255 -9.95 41.11 7.98
C GLN A 255 -9.97 42.40 8.79
N ALA A 256 -8.86 43.13 8.77
CA ALA A 256 -8.76 44.45 9.38
C ALA A 256 -9.97 45.28 8.89
N PRO A 257 -10.75 45.90 9.79
CA PRO A 257 -11.95 46.62 9.38
C PRO A 257 -11.53 47.76 8.47
N ASN A 258 -11.90 47.63 7.20
CA ASN A 258 -11.67 48.61 6.16
C ASN A 258 -12.29 49.93 6.66
N LYS A 259 -11.48 50.96 6.90
CA LYS A 259 -11.96 52.28 7.30
C LYS A 259 -12.93 52.78 6.24
N ARG A 260 -14.23 52.67 6.55
CA ARG A 260 -15.37 53.16 5.79
C ARG A 260 -15.16 54.65 5.52
N ARG A 261 -14.70 54.97 4.31
CA ARG A 261 -14.50 56.35 3.83
C ARG A 261 -15.87 57.04 3.80
N LYS A 262 -16.03 58.04 4.67
CA LYS A 262 -17.21 58.88 4.83
C LYS A 262 -17.50 59.61 3.51
N ARG A 263 -18.64 59.30 2.87
CA ARG A 263 -19.18 60.10 1.75
C ARG A 263 -19.70 61.43 2.33
N LYS A 264 -19.26 62.56 1.77
CA LYS A 264 -19.97 63.84 1.80
C LYS A 264 -20.22 64.28 0.37
N MET A 265 -21.44 64.76 0.15
CA MET A 265 -22.08 65.13 -1.11
C MET A 265 -21.60 66.49 -1.65
N SER A 266 -21.73 66.61 -2.99
CA SER A 266 -22.12 67.77 -3.82
C SER A 266 -21.23 69.02 -3.98
N GLY A 267 -20.95 69.37 -5.24
CA GLY A 267 -21.05 70.77 -5.74
C GLY A 267 -20.02 71.23 -6.79
N GLY A 268 -20.46 71.37 -8.06
CA GLY A 268 -20.02 72.38 -9.07
C GLY A 268 -18.69 72.15 -9.83
N SER A 269 -18.70 71.87 -11.16
CA SER A 269 -18.46 72.81 -12.29
C SER A 269 -17.13 73.59 -12.18
N THR A 270 -16.14 73.53 -13.10
CA THR A 270 -16.20 73.66 -14.57
C THR A 270 -14.78 73.65 -15.24
N MET A 271 -14.76 73.40 -16.56
CA MET A 271 -13.76 73.70 -17.64
C MET A 271 -12.38 73.00 -17.78
N SER A 272 -12.27 72.25 -18.89
CA SER A 272 -11.28 72.27 -20.00
C SER A 272 -9.79 71.91 -19.86
N SER A 273 -9.36 71.15 -20.89
CA SER A 273 -8.10 71.25 -21.66
C SER A 273 -6.89 70.40 -21.26
N GLY A 274 -6.68 69.33 -22.03
CA GLY A 274 -5.54 69.27 -22.97
C GLY A 274 -4.17 68.80 -22.46
N GLY A 275 -3.75 67.62 -22.97
CA GLY A 275 -2.43 67.43 -23.58
C GLY A 275 -1.26 66.92 -22.72
N GLY A 276 -0.50 65.99 -23.30
CA GLY A 276 0.97 66.08 -23.24
C GLY A 276 1.73 65.07 -22.37
N ASN A 277 2.17 64.00 -23.03
CA ASN A 277 3.35 63.15 -22.88
C ASN A 277 4.48 63.45 -21.84
N THR A 278 5.23 62.35 -21.59
CA THR A 278 6.67 62.19 -21.26
C THR A 278 7.18 62.12 -19.82
N ASN A 279 7.83 60.96 -19.57
CA ASN A 279 9.17 60.76 -19.00
C ASN A 279 9.43 60.61 -17.48
N ASN A 280 9.87 59.39 -17.15
CA ASN A 280 11.19 59.05 -16.57
C ASN A 280 11.28 58.67 -15.07
N SER A 281 12.13 57.65 -14.88
CA SER A 281 13.03 57.37 -13.76
C SER A 281 12.55 56.57 -12.53
N ASN A 282 12.94 55.28 -12.55
CA ASN A 282 13.97 54.71 -11.68
C ASN A 282 13.81 54.84 -10.14
N SER A 283 13.53 53.72 -9.46
CA SER A 283 14.21 53.41 -8.19
C SER A 283 14.10 51.93 -7.79
N LYS A 284 15.27 51.28 -7.73
CA LYS A 284 15.56 50.00 -7.07
C LYS A 284 15.36 50.10 -5.55
N LYS A 285 14.69 49.12 -4.94
CA LYS A 285 14.88 48.67 -3.52
C LYS A 285 14.64 47.15 -3.46
N LYS A 286 15.68 46.32 -3.54
CA LYS A 286 16.49 45.73 -2.44
C LYS A 286 15.68 45.00 -1.36
N SER A 287 15.72 43.67 -1.42
CA SER A 287 15.36 42.70 -0.38
C SER A 287 16.41 42.66 0.74
N PRO A 288 16.07 42.39 2.01
CA PRO A 288 17.04 42.09 3.04
C PRO A 288 17.27 40.57 3.17
N ALA A 289 18.52 40.14 3.03
CA ALA A 289 19.02 38.84 3.45
C ALA A 289 19.53 38.96 4.90
N SER A 290 19.08 38.08 5.78
CA SER A 290 19.56 37.99 7.17
C SER A 290 20.60 36.88 7.28
N THR A 291 21.87 37.26 7.27
CA THR A 291 23.02 36.40 7.61
C THR A 291 23.30 36.59 9.10
N PHE A 292 23.28 35.52 9.90
CA PHE A 292 23.80 35.56 11.27
C PHE A 292 25.05 34.69 11.37
N ALA A 293 26.14 35.31 11.82
CA ALA A 293 27.44 34.69 12.04
C ALA A 293 27.48 33.96 13.39
N LEU A 294 28.05 32.76 13.40
CA LEU A 294 28.28 31.92 14.58
C LEU A 294 29.64 32.30 15.18
N SER A 295 29.67 32.92 16.36
CA SER A 295 30.91 33.17 17.10
C SER A 295 31.25 31.93 17.94
N SER A 296 32.47 31.42 17.73
CA SER A 296 33.14 30.47 18.59
C SER A 296 33.46 31.11 19.94
N GLN A 297 33.36 30.33 21.03
CA GLN A 297 34.34 30.31 22.12
C GLN A 297 33.99 29.19 23.12
N VAL A 298 34.97 28.34 23.37
CA VAL A 298 35.01 27.30 24.40
C VAL A 298 35.87 27.84 25.54
N PRO A 299 35.53 27.57 26.81
CA PRO A 299 36.58 27.37 27.81
C PRO A 299 36.46 25.98 28.44
N ALA A 300 37.58 25.26 28.40
CA ALA A 300 37.83 24.09 29.21
C ALA A 300 38.09 24.52 30.66
N THR A 301 37.46 23.84 31.61
CA THR A 301 37.88 23.86 33.02
C THR A 301 38.00 22.42 33.50
N ALA A 302 39.26 22.03 33.71
CA ALA A 302 39.67 20.87 34.48
C ALA A 302 39.29 21.03 35.95
N PHE A 303 38.99 19.94 36.63
CA PHE A 303 39.18 19.81 38.08
C PHE A 303 39.51 18.35 38.43
N PRO A 304 40.27 18.13 39.52
CA PRO A 304 40.93 16.88 39.88
C PRO A 304 39.98 15.82 40.45
#